data_AF-Q2NSW3-F1
#
_entry.id   AF-Q2NSW3-F1
#
_cell.length_a   1.000
_cell.length_b   1.000
_cell.length_c   1.000
_cell.angle_alpha   90.00
_cell.angle_beta   90.00
_cell.angle_gamma   90.00
#
_symmetry.space_group_name_H-M   'P 1'
#
loop_
_entity.id
_entity.type
_entity.pdbx_description
1 polymer ?
#
loop_
_entity_poly.entity_id
_entity_poly.type
_entity_poly.pdbx_seq_one_letter_code
_entity_poly.pdbx_strand_id
1 'polypeptide(L)'
;MSEGLVTAAYIAAAILFIFSLAGLSKHETSRQGNLFGITGMAIALVATVLGPDAGNVGWIIVAMVIGGAIGIYLARKVEMTEMPELVAILHSFVGLAAVLVGFNSYPEHQAINNAVMENIHLTEVFLGIFIGAVTFTGSIVAFGKLHGKISSRPLMLPRCYQMNLAALVISFLLLILFVRSNNIGLQVLELLLMTIIALAFGWHLVASIGGADMPVVVSMLNSYSGWSAAAAGFMLNNDLLIVTGALVGSSGAILSYIMCKAMNRSFISVIAGGFGNDISVGDPEAEMGDYRETTAEEVAELLKNSSSVIITPGYGMAVAQAQYPVHDITAKLRARGVNVRFGIHPVAGRLPGHMNVLLAEAKVPYDIVLEMDEINEDFSTTDTVLVIGANDTVNPAAQEDPRSPIAGMPVLEVWKAQNVVVFKRSMNTGYAGVQNPLFFKDNTQMLFGDAKQSVEAILRAL
;
A
#
# COMPACT_ATOMS: atom_id res chain seq x y z
N MET A 1 -8.68 33.90 17.42
CA MET A 1 -9.32 34.09 16.11
C MET A 1 -10.82 33.96 16.30
N SER A 2 -11.65 34.70 15.57
CA SER A 2 -13.11 34.52 15.63
C SER A 2 -13.51 33.20 14.96
N GLU A 3 -14.64 32.61 15.37
CA GLU A 3 -15.16 31.37 14.77
C GLU A 3 -15.22 31.45 13.24
N GLY A 4 -15.80 32.52 12.69
CA GLY A 4 -15.89 32.67 11.23
C GLY A 4 -14.53 32.70 10.50
N LEU A 5 -13.46 33.16 11.16
CA LEU A 5 -12.11 33.14 10.59
C LEU A 5 -11.52 31.73 10.63
N VAL A 6 -11.82 30.95 11.67
CA VAL A 6 -11.46 29.53 11.77
C VAL A 6 -12.16 28.72 10.69
N THR A 7 -13.48 28.91 10.52
CA THR A 7 -14.25 28.26 9.45
C THR A 7 -13.70 28.61 8.06
N ALA A 8 -13.39 29.88 7.79
CA ALA A 8 -12.79 30.29 6.52
C ALA A 8 -11.42 29.64 6.28
N ALA A 9 -10.59 29.56 7.34
CA ALA A 9 -9.28 28.89 7.26
C ALA A 9 -9.42 27.38 7.00
N TYR A 10 -10.40 26.72 7.61
CA TYR A 10 -10.73 25.31 7.37
C TYR A 10 -11.17 25.07 5.93
N ILE A 11 -12.05 25.92 5.38
CA ILE A 11 -12.45 25.82 3.96
C ILE A 11 -11.23 26.00 3.05
N ALA A 12 -10.38 26.99 3.32
CA ALA A 12 -9.16 27.22 2.54
C ALA A 12 -8.20 26.01 2.62
N ALA A 13 -7.99 25.45 3.82
CA ALA A 13 -7.18 24.26 4.01
C ALA A 13 -7.75 23.03 3.26
N ALA A 14 -9.07 22.83 3.31
CA ALA A 14 -9.75 21.75 2.59
C ALA A 14 -9.52 21.86 1.07
N ILE A 15 -9.67 23.07 0.50
CA ILE A 15 -9.39 23.31 -0.92
C ILE A 15 -7.93 23.02 -1.26
N LEU A 16 -6.99 23.41 -0.40
CA LEU A 16 -5.57 23.11 -0.59
C LEU A 16 -5.26 21.62 -0.53
N PHE A 17 -5.95 20.84 0.32
CA PHE A 17 -5.82 19.38 0.31
C PHE A 17 -6.34 18.75 -0.98
N ILE A 18 -7.44 19.27 -1.55
CA ILE A 18 -7.92 18.83 -2.87
C ILE A 18 -6.86 19.14 -3.95
N PHE A 19 -6.31 20.36 -3.96
CA PHE A 19 -5.23 20.71 -4.90
C PHE A 19 -3.94 19.94 -4.66
N SER A 20 -3.67 19.51 -3.42
CA SER A 20 -2.54 18.63 -3.11
C SER A 20 -2.69 17.30 -3.85
N LEU A 21 -3.86 16.65 -3.74
CA LEU A 21 -4.12 15.39 -4.44
C LEU A 21 -4.13 15.56 -5.97
N ALA A 22 -4.75 16.64 -6.46
CA ALA A 22 -4.75 16.94 -7.89
C ALA A 22 -3.32 17.18 -8.43
N GLY A 23 -2.49 17.92 -7.69
CA GLY A 23 -1.10 18.18 -8.06
C GLY A 23 -0.22 16.93 -8.03
N LEU A 24 -0.50 15.97 -7.14
CA LEU A 24 0.20 14.69 -7.08
C LEU A 24 -0.17 13.72 -8.21
N SER A 25 -1.25 13.97 -8.96
CA SER A 25 -1.65 13.11 -10.07
C SER A 25 -0.74 13.19 -11.30
N LYS A 26 0.14 14.20 -11.38
CA LYS A 26 1.10 14.39 -12.47
C LYS A 26 2.49 14.67 -11.92
N HIS A 27 3.51 14.10 -12.55
CA HIS A 27 4.89 14.24 -12.07
C HIS A 27 5.39 15.69 -12.13
N GLU A 28 4.96 16.48 -13.13
CA GLU A 28 5.37 17.88 -13.30
C GLU A 28 4.81 18.78 -12.19
N THR A 29 3.59 18.50 -11.72
CA THR A 29 2.93 19.27 -10.66
C THR A 29 3.13 18.68 -9.26
N SER A 30 3.77 17.52 -9.13
CA SER A 30 3.93 16.77 -7.87
C SER A 30 4.51 17.62 -6.73
N ARG A 31 5.53 18.44 -7.02
CA ARG A 31 6.14 19.35 -6.05
C ARG A 31 5.17 20.43 -5.58
N GLN A 32 4.38 20.98 -6.50
CA GLN A 32 3.37 21.98 -6.19
C GLN A 32 2.22 21.37 -5.39
N GLY A 33 1.80 20.15 -5.73
CA GLY A 33 0.85 19.36 -4.95
C GLY A 33 1.30 19.22 -3.50
N ASN A 34 2.54 18.78 -3.27
CA ASN A 34 3.09 18.65 -1.92
C ASN A 34 3.09 19.99 -1.15
N LEU A 35 3.43 21.10 -1.82
CA LEU A 35 3.40 22.43 -1.22
C LEU A 35 1.99 22.84 -0.79
N PHE A 36 0.96 22.53 -1.58
CA PHE A 36 -0.43 22.76 -1.19
C PHE A 36 -0.80 21.98 0.06
N GLY A 37 -0.40 20.71 0.15
CA GLY A 37 -0.63 19.89 1.35
C GLY A 37 0.03 20.46 2.61
N ILE A 38 1.30 20.88 2.52
CA ILE A 38 2.04 21.52 3.63
C ILE A 38 1.34 22.81 4.05
N THR A 39 0.96 23.65 3.09
CA THR A 39 0.32 24.94 3.35
C THR A 39 -1.06 24.75 3.97
N GLY A 40 -1.86 23.82 3.46
CA GLY A 40 -3.18 23.48 4.01
C GLY A 40 -3.09 22.98 5.45
N MET A 41 -2.15 22.08 5.75
CA MET A 41 -1.91 21.59 7.11
C MET A 41 -1.45 22.70 8.06
N ALA A 42 -0.56 23.58 7.61
CA ALA A 42 -0.12 24.72 8.41
C ALA A 42 -1.27 25.67 8.75
N ILE A 43 -2.12 26.01 7.77
CA ILE A 43 -3.30 26.86 7.96
C ILE A 43 -4.27 26.20 8.95
N ALA A 44 -4.56 24.91 8.78
CA ALA A 44 -5.44 24.16 9.66
C ALA A 44 -4.96 24.20 11.12
N LEU A 45 -3.70 23.84 11.37
CA LEU A 45 -3.13 23.81 12.72
C LEU A 45 -3.11 25.19 13.37
N VAL A 46 -2.71 26.22 12.64
CA VAL A 46 -2.69 27.60 13.16
C VAL A 46 -4.11 28.06 13.50
N ALA A 47 -5.09 27.78 12.64
CA ALA A 47 -6.48 28.15 12.87
C ALA A 47 -7.07 27.44 14.11
N THR A 48 -6.77 26.15 14.30
CA THR A 48 -7.23 25.39 15.46
C THR A 48 -6.59 25.88 16.75
N VAL A 49 -5.27 26.10 16.77
CA VAL A 49 -4.53 26.55 17.97
C VAL A 49 -4.90 27.98 18.38
N LEU A 50 -5.20 28.84 17.40
CA LEU A 50 -5.64 30.22 17.65
C LEU A 50 -7.17 30.35 17.74
N GLY A 51 -7.91 29.25 17.72
CA GLY A 51 -9.36 29.22 17.82
C GLY A 51 -9.88 29.70 19.17
N PRO A 52 -11.17 30.07 19.27
CA PRO A 52 -11.76 30.59 20.50
C PRO A 52 -11.78 29.56 21.65
N ASP A 53 -11.90 28.27 21.33
CA ASP A 53 -11.98 27.17 22.31
C ASP A 53 -10.62 26.56 22.65
N ALA A 54 -9.52 27.14 22.15
CA ALA A 54 -8.18 26.61 22.36
C ALA A 54 -7.70 26.83 23.81
N GLY A 55 -7.79 25.78 24.63
CA GLY A 55 -7.20 25.71 25.96
C GLY A 55 -5.83 25.04 25.97
N ASN A 56 -5.04 25.27 27.04
CA ASN A 56 -3.79 24.52 27.31
C ASN A 56 -2.79 24.47 26.13
N VAL A 57 -2.70 25.55 25.36
CA VAL A 57 -1.89 25.64 24.13
C VAL A 57 -0.43 25.20 24.33
N GLY A 58 0.16 25.47 25.51
CA GLY A 58 1.51 25.02 25.84
C GLY A 58 1.68 23.49 25.74
N TRP A 59 0.72 22.72 26.24
CA TRP A 59 0.75 21.24 26.14
C TRP A 59 0.54 20.75 24.71
N ILE A 60 -0.33 21.43 23.95
CA ILE A 60 -0.55 21.14 22.53
C ILE A 60 0.77 21.30 21.75
N ILE A 61 1.46 22.43 21.94
CA ILE A 61 2.74 22.71 21.27
C ILE A 61 3.80 21.68 21.67
N VAL A 62 3.92 21.33 22.96
CA VAL A 62 4.89 20.31 23.42
C VAL A 62 4.62 18.97 22.75
N ALA A 63 3.37 18.51 22.72
CA ALA A 63 2.99 17.26 22.07
C ALA A 63 3.29 17.29 20.56
N MET A 64 2.97 18.40 19.88
CA MET A 64 3.26 18.59 18.46
C MET A 64 4.77 18.57 18.16
N VAL A 65 5.58 19.21 18.99
CA VAL A 65 7.04 19.22 18.82
C VAL A 65 7.62 17.83 19.01
N ILE A 66 7.17 17.07 20.01
CA ILE A 66 7.63 15.70 20.24
C ILE A 66 7.23 14.79 19.06
N GLY A 67 5.94 14.82 18.67
CA GLY A 67 5.44 14.02 17.55
C GLY A 67 6.12 14.38 16.23
N GLY A 68 6.28 15.68 15.95
CA GLY A 68 6.96 16.19 14.77
C GLY A 68 8.45 15.81 14.74
N ALA A 69 9.16 15.89 15.87
CA ALA A 69 10.56 15.49 15.94
C ALA A 69 10.75 13.98 15.68
N ILE A 70 9.90 13.13 16.27
CA ILE A 70 9.91 11.68 16.03
C ILE A 70 9.61 11.39 14.55
N GLY A 71 8.58 12.03 14.00
CA GLY A 71 8.20 11.88 12.59
C GLY A 71 9.33 12.27 11.64
N ILE A 72 9.99 13.41 11.87
CA ILE A 72 11.14 13.86 11.07
C ILE A 72 12.31 12.89 11.18
N TYR A 73 12.59 12.37 12.37
CA TYR A 73 13.67 11.40 12.57
C TYR A 73 13.41 10.11 11.79
N LEU A 74 12.21 9.54 11.91
CA LEU A 74 11.85 8.29 11.22
C LEU A 74 11.84 8.47 9.70
N ALA A 75 11.24 9.55 9.20
CA ALA A 75 11.15 9.83 7.77
C ALA A 75 12.52 10.08 7.10
N ARG A 76 13.53 10.55 7.86
CA ARG A 76 14.91 10.73 7.34
C ARG A 76 15.74 9.45 7.35
N LYS A 77 15.37 8.46 8.16
CA LYS A 77 16.17 7.26 8.39
C LYS A 77 15.69 6.06 7.58
N VAL A 78 14.39 5.99 7.27
CA VAL A 78 13.79 4.90 6.52
C VAL A 78 14.39 4.79 5.12
N GLU A 79 14.65 3.58 4.66
CA GLU A 79 15.06 3.32 3.27
C GLU A 79 13.83 3.28 2.34
N MET A 80 14.01 3.58 1.05
CA MET A 80 12.89 3.58 0.10
C MET A 80 12.23 2.20 -0.07
N THR A 81 12.98 1.13 0.18
CA THR A 81 12.51 -0.26 0.21
C THR A 81 11.58 -0.56 1.40
N GLU A 82 11.72 0.20 2.50
CA GLU A 82 10.95 0.11 3.75
C GLU A 82 9.77 1.09 3.80
N MET A 83 9.55 1.88 2.75
CA MET A 83 8.39 2.79 2.68
C MET A 83 7.03 2.12 2.95
N PRO A 84 6.75 0.87 2.49
CA PRO A 84 5.45 0.24 2.75
C PRO A 84 5.15 0.00 4.22
N GLU A 85 6.15 -0.40 5.00
CA GLU A 85 5.98 -0.63 6.44
C GLU A 85 5.89 0.68 7.22
N LEU A 86 6.63 1.72 6.82
CA LEU A 86 6.47 3.05 7.41
C LEU A 86 5.04 3.58 7.22
N VAL A 87 4.49 3.46 6.01
CA VAL A 87 3.11 3.87 5.72
C VAL A 87 2.12 3.06 6.57
N ALA A 88 2.32 1.75 6.68
CA ALA A 88 1.50 0.90 7.53
C ALA A 88 1.49 1.36 8.99
N ILE A 89 2.65 1.62 9.60
CA ILE A 89 2.70 2.05 11.01
C ILE A 89 2.13 3.47 11.21
N LEU A 90 2.24 4.37 10.23
CA LEU A 90 1.65 5.71 10.33
C LEU A 90 0.12 5.68 10.44
N HIS A 91 -0.57 4.78 9.73
CA HIS A 91 -2.01 4.60 9.87
C HIS A 91 -2.41 4.16 11.29
N SER A 92 -1.53 3.45 12.00
CA SER A 92 -1.79 3.05 13.38
C SER A 92 -1.94 4.27 14.29
N PHE A 93 -1.12 5.31 14.12
CA PHE A 93 -1.22 6.53 14.90
C PHE A 93 -2.51 7.30 14.60
N VAL A 94 -3.00 7.29 13.35
CA VAL A 94 -4.30 7.89 13.00
C VAL A 94 -5.43 7.15 13.71
N GLY A 95 -5.44 5.81 13.65
CA GLY A 95 -6.45 5.00 14.34
C GLY A 95 -6.43 5.20 15.86
N LEU A 96 -5.24 5.23 16.47
CA LEU A 96 -5.10 5.48 17.90
C LEU A 96 -5.56 6.90 18.28
N ALA A 97 -5.24 7.91 17.48
CA ALA A 97 -5.70 9.28 17.70
C ALA A 97 -7.23 9.35 17.69
N ALA A 98 -7.90 8.69 16.74
CA ALA A 98 -9.35 8.65 16.70
C ALA A 98 -9.97 7.94 17.91
N VAL A 99 -9.35 6.86 18.40
CA VAL A 99 -9.78 6.20 19.65
C VAL A 99 -9.68 7.16 20.83
N LEU A 100 -8.54 7.87 20.97
CA LEU A 100 -8.33 8.83 22.05
C LEU A 100 -9.30 10.01 21.96
N VAL A 101 -9.53 10.54 20.76
CA VAL A 101 -10.52 11.59 20.50
C VAL A 101 -11.92 11.12 20.88
N GLY A 102 -12.29 9.88 20.57
CA GLY A 102 -13.60 9.35 20.94
C GLY A 102 -13.81 9.17 22.43
N PHE A 103 -12.81 8.65 23.15
CA PHE A 103 -12.90 8.61 24.62
C PHE A 103 -12.94 10.02 25.23
N ASN A 104 -12.25 10.99 24.62
CA ASN A 104 -12.25 12.37 25.10
C ASN A 104 -13.56 13.11 24.80
N SER A 105 -14.23 12.81 23.68
CA SER A 105 -15.50 13.43 23.30
C SER A 105 -16.71 12.73 23.94
N TYR A 106 -16.56 11.51 24.44
CA TYR A 106 -17.63 10.79 25.12
C TYR A 106 -18.29 11.63 26.23
N PRO A 107 -17.59 12.23 27.21
CA PRO A 107 -18.22 12.99 28.29
C PRO A 107 -19.07 14.18 27.83
N GLU A 108 -18.82 14.72 26.64
CA GLU A 108 -19.53 15.90 26.10
C GLU A 108 -21.02 15.63 25.85
N HIS A 109 -21.42 14.36 25.67
CA HIS A 109 -22.83 13.98 25.48
C HIS A 109 -23.75 14.46 26.61
N GLN A 110 -23.24 14.57 27.85
CA GLN A 110 -24.03 14.96 29.02
C GLN A 110 -24.53 16.41 28.96
N ALA A 111 -23.92 17.25 28.12
CA ALA A 111 -24.34 18.63 27.91
C ALA A 111 -25.41 18.76 26.80
N ILE A 112 -25.73 17.68 26.08
CA ILE A 112 -26.66 17.69 24.96
C ILE A 112 -28.08 17.49 25.47
N ASN A 113 -28.88 18.56 25.47
CA ASN A 113 -30.26 18.54 25.97
C ASN A 113 -31.28 17.88 25.01
N ASN A 114 -30.88 17.53 23.79
CA ASN A 114 -31.74 16.92 22.77
C ASN A 114 -31.39 15.44 22.63
N ALA A 115 -32.32 14.56 23.01
CA ALA A 115 -32.13 13.11 22.98
C ALA A 115 -31.77 12.54 21.60
N VAL A 116 -32.23 13.16 20.50
CA VAL A 116 -31.85 12.73 19.15
C VAL A 116 -30.39 13.06 18.88
N MET A 117 -29.95 14.28 19.21
CA MET A 117 -28.57 14.70 19.03
C MET A 117 -27.61 13.94 19.94
N GLU A 118 -28.03 13.63 21.17
CA GLU A 118 -27.27 12.79 22.09
C GLU A 118 -27.04 11.39 21.50
N ASN A 119 -28.09 10.76 20.98
CA ASN A 119 -27.99 9.44 20.35
C ASN A 119 -27.08 9.45 19.10
N ILE A 120 -27.12 10.52 18.32
CA ILE A 120 -26.22 10.72 17.17
C ILE A 120 -24.78 10.78 17.66
N HIS A 121 -24.48 11.65 18.63
CA HIS A 121 -23.13 11.80 19.19
C HIS A 121 -22.59 10.50 19.78
N LEU A 122 -23.40 9.78 20.57
CA LEU A 122 -23.03 8.47 21.12
C LEU A 122 -22.72 7.45 20.01
N THR A 123 -23.51 7.45 18.94
CA THR A 123 -23.27 6.57 17.79
C THR A 123 -21.97 6.93 17.08
N GLU A 124 -21.70 8.21 16.87
CA GLU A 124 -20.47 8.71 16.27
C GLU A 124 -19.23 8.33 17.10
N VAL A 125 -19.28 8.54 18.43
CA VAL A 125 -18.22 8.13 19.37
C VAL A 125 -17.93 6.63 19.27
N PHE A 126 -18.99 5.81 19.30
CA PHE A 126 -18.85 4.36 19.27
C PHE A 126 -18.23 3.88 17.95
N LEU A 127 -18.72 4.37 16.81
CA LEU A 127 -18.22 4.00 15.49
C LEU A 127 -16.79 4.53 15.25
N GLY A 128 -16.50 5.75 15.69
CA GLY A 128 -15.17 6.35 15.60
C GLY A 128 -14.12 5.54 16.34
N ILE A 129 -14.42 5.11 17.58
CA ILE A 129 -13.54 4.23 18.36
C ILE A 129 -13.41 2.86 17.71
N PHE A 130 -14.51 2.27 17.23
CA PHE A 130 -14.48 0.96 16.57
C PHE A 130 -13.55 0.97 15.34
N ILE A 131 -13.75 1.91 14.41
CA ILE A 131 -12.95 2.02 13.18
C ILE A 131 -11.49 2.35 13.52
N GLY A 132 -11.26 3.26 14.48
CA GLY A 132 -9.92 3.65 14.92
C GLY A 132 -9.15 2.48 15.54
N ALA A 133 -9.79 1.68 16.40
CA ALA A 133 -9.19 0.53 17.04
C ALA A 133 -8.84 -0.58 16.05
N VAL A 134 -9.72 -0.86 15.08
CA VAL A 134 -9.47 -1.81 13.98
C VAL A 134 -8.29 -1.35 13.13
N THR A 135 -8.24 -0.06 12.80
CA THR A 135 -7.15 0.55 12.03
C THR A 135 -5.83 0.45 12.79
N PHE A 136 -5.84 0.73 14.10
CA PHE A 136 -4.64 0.69 14.95
C PHE A 136 -3.99 -0.69 14.96
N THR A 137 -4.72 -1.74 15.37
CA THR A 137 -4.14 -3.08 15.48
C THR A 137 -3.89 -3.71 14.12
N GLY A 138 -4.77 -3.50 13.14
CA GLY A 138 -4.56 -3.98 11.78
C GLY A 138 -3.27 -3.43 11.16
N SER A 139 -3.01 -2.14 11.36
CA SER A 139 -1.80 -1.46 10.90
C SER A 139 -0.52 -1.98 11.57
N ILE A 140 -0.56 -2.26 12.87
CA ILE A 140 0.57 -2.87 13.59
C ILE A 140 0.90 -4.26 13.04
N VAL A 141 -0.12 -5.08 12.74
CA VAL A 141 0.09 -6.41 12.15
C VAL A 141 0.64 -6.31 10.73
N ALA A 142 0.10 -5.39 9.91
CA ALA A 142 0.60 -5.14 8.55
C ALA A 142 2.08 -4.71 8.57
N PHE A 143 2.44 -3.76 9.45
CA PHE A 143 3.83 -3.36 9.70
C PHE A 143 4.69 -4.56 10.09
N GLY A 144 4.27 -5.35 11.08
CA GLY A 144 5.03 -6.51 11.55
C GLY A 144 5.26 -7.57 10.47
N LYS A 145 4.30 -7.78 9.57
CA LYS A 145 4.43 -8.71 8.42
C LYS A 145 5.38 -8.20 7.35
N LEU A 146 5.31 -6.91 7.01
CA LEU A 146 6.18 -6.30 6.00
C LEU A 146 7.63 -6.23 6.47
N HIS A 147 7.83 -5.93 7.75
CA HIS A 147 9.14 -5.87 8.42
C HIS A 147 9.71 -7.25 8.78
N GLY A 148 8.95 -8.34 8.55
CA GLY A 148 9.41 -9.71 8.83
C GLY A 148 9.44 -10.10 10.31
N LYS A 149 8.89 -9.29 11.23
CA LYS A 149 8.71 -9.64 12.65
C LYS A 149 7.55 -10.59 12.90
N ILE A 150 6.57 -10.60 12.01
CA ILE A 150 5.41 -11.50 12.00
C ILE A 150 5.49 -12.36 10.73
N SER A 151 5.13 -13.64 10.84
CA SER A 151 5.08 -14.54 9.69
C SER A 151 4.20 -13.98 8.56
N SER A 152 4.70 -14.02 7.34
CA SER A 152 3.94 -13.62 6.15
C SER A 152 2.85 -14.62 5.75
N ARG A 153 2.83 -15.82 6.37
CA ARG A 153 1.77 -16.81 6.13
C ARG A 153 0.45 -16.38 6.79
N PRO A 154 -0.69 -16.60 6.14
CA PRO A 154 -1.99 -16.27 6.71
C PRO A 154 -2.24 -17.09 7.99
N LEU A 155 -2.66 -16.44 9.07
CA LEU A 155 -3.08 -17.10 10.31
C LEU A 155 -4.49 -17.67 10.13
N MET A 156 -4.59 -18.99 10.05
CA MET A 156 -5.86 -19.71 9.90
C MET A 156 -6.28 -20.29 11.25
N LEU A 157 -7.06 -19.53 12.02
CA LEU A 157 -7.71 -20.06 13.22
C LEU A 157 -8.92 -20.93 12.84
N PRO A 158 -9.23 -21.99 13.63
CA PRO A 158 -10.46 -22.74 13.43
C PRO A 158 -11.67 -21.81 13.49
N ARG A 159 -12.52 -21.85 12.45
CA ARG A 159 -13.74 -21.02 12.35
C ARG A 159 -13.47 -19.50 12.38
N CYS A 160 -12.34 -19.07 11.82
CA CYS A 160 -11.94 -17.65 11.71
C CYS A 160 -13.08 -16.73 11.23
N TYR A 161 -13.87 -17.16 10.24
CA TYR A 161 -15.01 -16.40 9.72
C TYR A 161 -16.11 -16.19 10.75
N GLN A 162 -16.43 -17.22 11.54
CA GLN A 162 -17.45 -17.13 12.58
C GLN A 162 -17.00 -16.21 13.71
N MET A 163 -15.70 -16.21 14.03
CA MET A 163 -15.13 -15.29 15.02
C MET A 163 -15.24 -13.83 14.55
N ASN A 164 -14.89 -13.57 13.28
CA ASN A 164 -14.99 -12.24 12.68
C ASN A 164 -16.44 -11.75 12.62
N LEU A 165 -17.37 -12.62 12.19
CA LEU A 165 -18.79 -12.31 12.17
C LEU A 165 -19.34 -12.06 13.58
N ALA A 166 -18.95 -12.90 14.55
CA ALA A 166 -19.36 -12.73 15.94
C ALA A 166 -18.85 -11.40 16.52
N ALA A 167 -17.60 -11.01 16.23
CA ALA A 167 -17.07 -9.72 16.68
C ALA A 167 -17.91 -8.55 16.15
N LEU A 168 -18.34 -8.58 14.88
CA LEU A 168 -19.20 -7.56 14.29
C LEU A 168 -20.61 -7.55 14.91
N VAL A 169 -21.23 -8.72 15.03
CA VAL A 169 -22.60 -8.85 15.59
C VAL A 169 -22.62 -8.41 17.05
N ILE A 170 -21.66 -8.86 17.87
CA ILE A 170 -21.57 -8.48 19.28
C ILE A 170 -21.31 -6.97 19.39
N SER A 171 -20.41 -6.40 18.59
CA SER A 171 -20.17 -4.96 18.59
C SER A 171 -21.42 -4.15 18.21
N PHE A 172 -22.21 -4.64 17.24
CA PHE A 172 -23.47 -4.01 16.88
C PHE A 172 -24.53 -4.09 17.99
N LEU A 173 -24.62 -5.22 18.70
CA LEU A 173 -25.49 -5.34 19.87
C LEU A 173 -25.04 -4.40 20.99
N LEU A 174 -23.73 -4.31 21.25
CA LEU A 174 -23.17 -3.37 22.22
C LEU A 174 -23.48 -1.92 21.87
N LEU A 175 -23.48 -1.54 20.58
CA LEU A 175 -23.90 -0.19 20.16
C LEU A 175 -25.35 0.10 20.56
N ILE A 176 -26.26 -0.84 20.31
CA ILE A 176 -27.68 -0.66 20.65
C ILE A 176 -27.86 -0.52 22.17
N LEU A 177 -27.12 -1.32 22.94
CA LEU A 177 -27.15 -1.25 24.40
C LEU A 177 -26.56 0.08 24.91
N PHE A 178 -25.42 0.49 24.36
CA PHE A 178 -24.72 1.73 24.67
C PHE A 178 -25.59 2.97 24.48
N VAL A 179 -26.25 3.08 23.33
CA VAL A 179 -27.13 4.23 23.03
C VAL A 179 -28.40 4.21 23.88
N ARG A 180 -28.91 3.03 24.26
CA ARG A 180 -30.14 2.91 25.07
C ARG A 180 -29.91 2.99 26.58
N SER A 181 -28.67 2.80 27.02
CA SER A 181 -28.34 2.77 28.44
C SER A 181 -28.32 4.19 29.00
N ASN A 182 -29.05 4.41 30.10
CA ASN A 182 -29.02 5.67 30.86
C ASN A 182 -28.01 5.63 32.02
N ASN A 183 -27.30 4.51 32.19
CA ASN A 183 -26.33 4.33 33.25
C ASN A 183 -24.92 4.52 32.70
N ILE A 184 -24.27 5.60 33.12
CA ILE A 184 -22.91 5.99 32.71
C ILE A 184 -21.91 4.83 32.92
N GLY A 185 -22.03 4.08 34.02
CA GLY A 185 -21.15 2.94 34.31
C GLY A 185 -21.31 1.80 33.30
N LEU A 186 -22.54 1.51 32.87
CA LEU A 186 -22.81 0.50 31.84
C LEU A 186 -22.34 0.98 30.46
N GLN A 187 -22.59 2.24 30.11
CA GLN A 187 -22.14 2.83 28.84
C GLN A 187 -20.62 2.76 28.70
N VAL A 188 -19.87 3.16 29.74
CA VAL A 188 -18.40 3.07 29.73
C VAL A 188 -17.94 1.62 29.61
N LEU A 189 -18.59 0.69 30.31
CA LEU A 189 -18.27 -0.73 30.20
C LEU A 189 -18.49 -1.26 28.78
N GLU A 190 -19.63 -0.95 28.15
CA GLU A 190 -19.97 -1.36 26.78
C GLU A 190 -18.98 -0.78 25.76
N LEU A 191 -18.58 0.48 25.95
CA LEU A 191 -17.58 1.15 25.12
C LEU A 191 -16.19 0.48 25.24
N LEU A 192 -15.76 0.17 26.46
CA LEU A 192 -14.50 -0.52 26.72
C LEU A 192 -14.50 -1.96 26.17
N LEU A 193 -15.59 -2.70 26.37
CA LEU A 193 -15.76 -4.05 25.84
C LEU A 193 -15.73 -4.05 24.31
N MET A 194 -16.45 -3.13 23.66
CA MET A 194 -16.38 -2.97 22.21
C MET A 194 -14.95 -2.63 21.77
N THR A 195 -14.26 -1.73 22.47
CA THR A 195 -12.89 -1.35 22.11
C THR A 195 -11.96 -2.57 22.12
N ILE A 196 -12.05 -3.42 23.16
CA ILE A 196 -11.27 -4.66 23.24
C ILE A 196 -11.61 -5.60 22.07
N ILE A 197 -12.89 -5.76 21.74
CA ILE A 197 -13.35 -6.57 20.60
C ILE A 197 -12.79 -6.00 19.30
N ALA A 198 -12.85 -4.68 19.09
CA ALA A 198 -12.36 -4.01 17.90
C ALA A 198 -10.83 -4.15 17.72
N LEU A 199 -10.07 -4.03 18.82
CA LEU A 199 -8.62 -4.26 18.82
C LEU A 199 -8.30 -5.71 18.43
N ALA A 200 -8.99 -6.69 19.02
CA ALA A 200 -8.81 -8.10 18.70
C ALA A 200 -9.25 -8.44 17.27
N PHE A 201 -10.35 -7.83 16.81
CA PHE A 201 -10.87 -8.00 15.46
C PHE A 201 -9.91 -7.44 14.42
N GLY A 202 -9.38 -6.22 14.59
CA GLY A 202 -8.39 -5.64 13.68
C GLY A 202 -7.11 -6.45 13.61
N TRP A 203 -6.64 -6.96 14.75
CA TRP A 203 -5.49 -7.86 14.80
C TRP A 203 -5.76 -9.15 14.01
N HIS A 204 -6.86 -9.83 14.29
CA HIS A 204 -7.18 -11.12 13.67
C HIS A 204 -7.44 -10.97 12.17
N LEU A 205 -8.19 -9.95 11.75
CA LEU A 205 -8.52 -9.67 10.36
C LEU A 205 -7.25 -9.57 9.50
N VAL A 206 -6.27 -8.76 9.91
CA VAL A 206 -5.02 -8.58 9.15
C VAL A 206 -4.06 -9.75 9.35
N ALA A 207 -4.07 -10.40 10.52
CA ALA A 207 -3.28 -11.60 10.76
C ALA A 207 -3.69 -12.77 9.83
N SER A 208 -4.96 -12.88 9.47
CA SER A 208 -5.46 -13.90 8.55
C SER A 208 -5.16 -13.64 7.06
N ILE A 209 -4.67 -12.46 6.68
CA ILE A 209 -4.36 -12.15 5.28
C ILE A 209 -2.91 -12.53 4.96
N GLY A 210 -2.66 -13.15 3.80
CA GLY A 210 -1.30 -13.50 3.37
C GLY A 210 -0.45 -12.28 3.06
N GLY A 211 0.87 -12.41 3.17
CA GLY A 211 1.78 -11.29 2.91
C GLY A 211 1.68 -10.73 1.46
N ALA A 212 1.12 -11.52 0.52
CA ALA A 212 0.97 -11.18 -0.90
C ALA A 212 0.10 -9.96 -1.08
N ASP A 213 -0.92 -9.93 -0.22
CA ASP A 213 -2.02 -9.00 -0.28
C ASP A 213 -1.79 -7.84 0.69
N MET A 214 -0.68 -7.84 1.43
CA MET A 214 -0.33 -6.74 2.35
C MET A 214 -0.33 -5.38 1.66
N PRO A 215 0.13 -5.21 0.41
CA PRO A 215 0.02 -3.92 -0.27
C PRO A 215 -1.44 -3.44 -0.37
N VAL A 216 -2.39 -4.35 -0.67
CA VAL A 216 -3.82 -4.05 -0.71
C VAL A 216 -4.35 -3.71 0.69
N VAL A 217 -3.92 -4.46 1.71
CA VAL A 217 -4.29 -4.22 3.11
C VAL A 217 -3.79 -2.86 3.59
N VAL A 218 -2.57 -2.45 3.23
CA VAL A 218 -2.04 -1.12 3.58
C VAL A 218 -2.89 -0.02 2.95
N SER A 219 -3.28 -0.16 1.68
CA SER A 219 -4.19 0.78 1.02
C SER A 219 -5.60 0.80 1.64
N MET A 220 -6.10 -0.36 2.09
CA MET A 220 -7.40 -0.46 2.75
C MET A 220 -7.36 0.18 4.14
N LEU A 221 -6.28 -0.04 4.90
CA LEU A 221 -6.06 0.61 6.20
C LEU A 221 -5.89 2.13 6.04
N ASN A 222 -5.31 2.59 4.92
CA ASN A 222 -5.34 4.02 4.56
C ASN A 222 -6.78 4.53 4.43
N SER A 223 -7.65 3.78 3.73
CA SER A 223 -9.08 4.11 3.65
C SER A 223 -9.74 4.20 5.03
N TYR A 224 -9.50 3.21 5.89
CA TYR A 224 -10.05 3.18 7.25
C TYR A 224 -9.55 4.34 8.11
N SER A 225 -8.28 4.72 7.97
CA SER A 225 -7.73 5.91 8.63
C SER A 225 -8.45 7.20 8.20
N GLY A 226 -8.81 7.32 6.91
CA GLY A 226 -9.61 8.42 6.40
C GLY A 226 -11.03 8.44 6.96
N TRP A 227 -11.73 7.30 6.96
CA TRP A 227 -13.07 7.20 7.56
C TRP A 227 -13.06 7.44 9.07
N SER A 228 -11.99 7.04 9.75
CA SER A 228 -11.77 7.30 11.17
C SER A 228 -11.58 8.80 11.43
N ALA A 229 -10.83 9.50 10.59
CA ALA A 229 -10.69 10.95 10.64
C ALA A 229 -12.02 11.67 10.35
N ALA A 230 -12.81 11.17 9.38
CA ALA A 230 -14.13 11.73 9.09
C ALA A 230 -15.10 11.53 10.26
N ALA A 231 -15.08 10.35 10.90
CA ALA A 231 -15.86 10.08 12.11
C ALA A 231 -15.47 11.04 13.24
N ALA A 232 -14.17 11.23 13.50
CA ALA A 232 -13.69 12.24 14.45
C ALA A 232 -14.14 13.66 14.06
N GLY A 233 -14.24 13.96 12.76
CA GLY A 233 -14.80 15.20 12.25
C GLY A 233 -16.27 15.40 12.62
N PHE A 234 -17.11 14.38 12.48
CA PHE A 234 -18.51 14.45 12.91
C PHE A 234 -18.62 14.66 14.43
N MET A 235 -17.87 13.87 15.21
CA MET A 235 -17.87 13.92 16.67
C MET A 235 -17.46 15.30 17.21
N LEU A 236 -16.54 15.97 16.53
CA LEU A 236 -16.02 17.29 16.90
C LEU A 236 -16.72 18.43 16.16
N ASN A 237 -17.73 18.14 15.33
CA ASN A 237 -18.39 19.09 14.45
C ASN A 237 -17.39 19.94 13.62
N ASN A 238 -16.40 19.27 13.02
CA ASN A 238 -15.27 19.86 12.32
C ASN A 238 -15.28 19.48 10.83
N ASP A 239 -15.75 20.41 10.00
CA ASP A 239 -15.85 20.25 8.54
C ASP A 239 -14.52 19.90 7.88
N LEU A 240 -13.39 20.42 8.37
CA LEU A 240 -12.09 20.13 7.78
C LEU A 240 -11.75 18.64 7.92
N LEU A 241 -11.97 18.06 9.11
CA LEU A 241 -11.73 16.64 9.36
C LEU A 241 -12.67 15.76 8.55
N ILE A 242 -13.94 16.17 8.38
CA ILE A 242 -14.91 15.47 7.54
C ILE A 242 -14.43 15.45 6.08
N VAL A 243 -14.08 16.60 5.52
CA VAL A 243 -13.64 16.71 4.12
C VAL A 243 -12.33 15.94 3.88
N THR A 244 -11.32 16.16 4.74
CA THR A 244 -10.01 15.50 4.59
C THR A 244 -10.12 13.99 4.82
N GLY A 245 -10.89 13.55 5.81
CA GLY A 245 -11.16 12.14 6.06
C GLY A 245 -11.87 11.46 4.89
N ALA A 246 -12.88 12.10 4.29
CA ALA A 246 -13.57 11.57 3.12
C ALA A 246 -12.65 11.49 1.88
N LEU A 247 -11.78 12.48 1.66
CA LEU A 247 -10.80 12.46 0.57
C LEU A 247 -9.80 11.31 0.71
N VAL A 248 -9.22 11.13 1.91
CA VAL A 248 -8.27 10.03 2.18
C VAL A 248 -8.99 8.68 2.13
N GLY A 249 -10.18 8.60 2.73
CA GLY A 249 -11.03 7.41 2.78
C GLY A 249 -11.39 6.89 1.39
N SER A 250 -11.88 7.77 0.52
CA SER A 250 -12.22 7.44 -0.86
C SER A 250 -10.98 7.08 -1.70
N SER A 251 -9.87 7.82 -1.56
CA SER A 251 -8.61 7.54 -2.27
C SER A 251 -8.08 6.13 -1.93
N GLY A 252 -8.03 5.77 -0.65
CA GLY A 252 -7.57 4.44 -0.23
C GLY A 252 -8.46 3.31 -0.76
N ALA A 253 -9.79 3.52 -0.78
CA ALA A 253 -10.73 2.53 -1.30
C ALA A 253 -10.58 2.32 -2.81
N ILE A 254 -10.45 3.41 -3.58
CA ILE A 254 -10.23 3.35 -5.03
C ILE A 254 -8.90 2.65 -5.34
N LEU A 255 -7.83 3.02 -4.63
CA LEU A 255 -6.52 2.40 -4.83
C LEU A 255 -6.56 0.89 -4.52
N SER A 256 -7.18 0.48 -3.41
CA SER A 256 -7.34 -0.94 -3.09
C SER A 256 -8.11 -1.69 -4.18
N TYR A 257 -9.15 -1.09 -4.76
CA TYR A 257 -9.90 -1.68 -5.86
C TYR A 257 -9.03 -1.85 -7.11
N ILE A 258 -8.28 -0.81 -7.50
CA ILE A 258 -7.38 -0.85 -8.66
C ILE A 258 -6.32 -1.95 -8.49
N MET A 259 -5.73 -2.05 -7.30
CA MET A 259 -4.75 -3.09 -6.98
C MET A 259 -5.36 -4.50 -7.07
N CYS A 260 -6.54 -4.72 -6.49
CA CYS A 260 -7.25 -6.00 -6.59
C CYS A 260 -7.53 -6.39 -8.04
N LYS A 261 -7.98 -5.43 -8.85
CA LYS A 261 -8.23 -5.63 -10.29
C LYS A 261 -6.95 -5.97 -11.04
N ALA A 262 -5.83 -5.28 -10.76
CA ALA A 262 -4.53 -5.56 -11.35
C ALA A 262 -3.97 -6.95 -10.96
N MET A 263 -4.38 -7.49 -9.80
CA MET A 263 -4.02 -8.84 -9.36
C MET A 263 -5.02 -9.91 -9.82
N ASN A 264 -6.08 -9.54 -10.55
CA ASN A 264 -7.25 -10.37 -10.84
C ASN A 264 -7.81 -11.12 -9.61
N ARG A 265 -7.88 -10.41 -8.47
CA ARG A 265 -8.47 -10.94 -7.23
C ARG A 265 -9.68 -10.11 -6.82
N SER A 266 -10.71 -10.75 -6.30
CA SER A 266 -11.87 -10.03 -5.80
C SER A 266 -11.51 -9.28 -4.50
N PHE A 267 -11.97 -8.03 -4.38
CA PHE A 267 -11.73 -7.22 -3.17
C PHE A 267 -12.25 -7.91 -1.90
N ILE A 268 -13.40 -8.58 -2.00
CA ILE A 268 -14.01 -9.32 -0.89
C ILE A 268 -13.13 -10.53 -0.50
N SER A 269 -12.57 -11.27 -1.47
CA SER A 269 -11.72 -12.42 -1.15
C SER A 269 -10.43 -12.02 -0.45
N VAL A 270 -9.84 -10.88 -0.84
CA VAL A 270 -8.64 -10.34 -0.18
C VAL A 270 -8.93 -9.95 1.27
N ILE A 271 -10.02 -9.22 1.52
CA ILE A 271 -10.39 -8.79 2.88
C ILE A 271 -10.80 -9.95 3.77
N ALA A 272 -11.51 -10.92 3.21
CA ALA A 272 -11.93 -12.09 3.94
C ALA A 272 -10.79 -13.11 4.15
N GLY A 273 -9.56 -12.84 3.68
CA GLY A 273 -8.41 -13.73 3.91
C GLY A 273 -8.44 -15.00 3.05
N GLY A 274 -8.90 -14.91 1.80
CA GLY A 274 -8.93 -16.03 0.84
C GLY A 274 -10.30 -16.66 0.60
N PHE A 275 -11.39 -16.01 0.99
CA PHE A 275 -12.75 -16.52 0.76
C PHE A 275 -13.01 -16.76 -0.74
N GLY A 276 -13.33 -18.01 -1.09
CA GLY A 276 -13.79 -18.38 -2.43
C GLY A 276 -12.70 -18.77 -3.43
N ASN A 277 -11.43 -18.69 -3.07
CA ASN A 277 -10.33 -19.23 -3.89
C ASN A 277 -9.91 -20.60 -3.35
N ASP A 278 -10.79 -21.60 -3.49
CA ASP A 278 -10.35 -23.00 -3.59
C ASP A 278 -9.68 -23.20 -4.96
N ILE A 279 -8.61 -22.46 -5.21
CA ILE A 279 -7.76 -22.72 -6.36
C ILE A 279 -6.86 -23.86 -5.90
N SER A 280 -7.14 -25.04 -6.43
CA SER A 280 -6.26 -26.20 -6.36
C SER A 280 -4.83 -25.74 -6.61
N VAL A 281 -3.97 -25.84 -5.59
CA VAL A 281 -2.54 -25.67 -5.75
C VAL A 281 -2.14 -26.68 -6.82
N GLY A 282 -1.81 -26.18 -8.02
CA GLY A 282 -1.28 -27.01 -9.09
C GLY A 282 -0.10 -27.80 -8.55
N ASP A 283 -0.01 -29.06 -8.95
CA ASP A 283 1.01 -29.99 -8.47
C ASP A 283 2.41 -29.36 -8.55
N PRO A 284 3.11 -29.15 -7.41
CA PRO A 284 4.46 -28.58 -7.39
C PRO A 284 5.47 -29.41 -8.21
N GLU A 285 5.13 -30.67 -8.50
CA GLU A 285 5.97 -31.67 -9.18
C GLU A 285 5.58 -31.91 -10.65
N ALA A 286 4.87 -30.99 -11.31
CA ALA A 286 4.83 -31.05 -12.77
C ALA A 286 6.27 -30.89 -13.31
N GLU A 287 6.85 -31.98 -13.84
CA GLU A 287 8.14 -31.99 -14.53
C GLU A 287 8.08 -30.95 -15.66
N MET A 288 8.61 -29.76 -15.38
CA MET A 288 8.82 -28.74 -16.38
C MET A 288 10.20 -28.95 -17.00
N GLY A 289 10.30 -28.70 -18.31
CA GLY A 289 11.42 -29.10 -19.15
C GLY A 289 12.78 -28.50 -18.76
N ASP A 290 13.75 -28.65 -19.64
CA ASP A 290 15.09 -28.10 -19.38
C ASP A 290 15.09 -26.56 -19.46
N TYR A 291 15.81 -25.91 -18.54
CA TYR A 291 16.08 -24.47 -18.61
C TYR A 291 17.47 -24.22 -19.22
N ARG A 292 17.64 -23.04 -19.82
CA ARG A 292 18.93 -22.60 -20.36
C ARG A 292 19.57 -21.60 -19.42
N GLU A 293 20.83 -21.80 -19.07
CA GLU A 293 21.61 -20.86 -18.25
C GLU A 293 22.51 -20.00 -19.15
N THR A 294 22.77 -18.76 -18.75
CA THR A 294 23.67 -17.83 -19.44
C THR A 294 24.60 -17.12 -18.45
N THR A 295 25.65 -16.48 -18.98
CA THR A 295 26.63 -15.71 -18.22
C THR A 295 26.48 -14.19 -18.43
N ALA A 296 27.05 -13.39 -17.53
CA ALA A 296 27.00 -11.93 -17.64
C ALA A 296 27.67 -11.41 -18.94
N GLU A 297 28.73 -12.08 -19.38
CA GLU A 297 29.46 -11.78 -20.61
C GLU A 297 28.62 -12.03 -21.86
N GLU A 298 27.91 -13.16 -21.91
CA GLU A 298 26.99 -13.50 -23.01
C GLU A 298 25.82 -12.51 -23.07
N VAL A 299 25.25 -12.15 -21.91
CA VAL A 299 24.18 -11.15 -21.85
C VAL A 299 24.68 -9.78 -22.30
N ALA A 300 25.90 -9.38 -21.95
CA ALA A 300 26.49 -8.14 -22.44
C ALA A 300 26.66 -8.16 -23.98
N GLU A 301 27.06 -9.28 -24.56
CA GLU A 301 27.18 -9.43 -26.01
C GLU A 301 25.82 -9.40 -26.71
N LEU A 302 24.80 -10.05 -26.13
CA LEU A 302 23.42 -9.98 -26.60
C LEU A 302 22.90 -8.53 -26.61
N LEU A 303 23.17 -7.77 -25.54
CA LEU A 303 22.78 -6.37 -25.41
C LEU A 303 23.52 -5.45 -26.40
N LYS A 304 24.79 -5.73 -26.74
CA LYS A 304 25.53 -4.98 -27.77
C LYS A 304 24.92 -5.15 -29.17
N ASN A 305 24.33 -6.30 -29.43
CA ASN A 305 23.72 -6.63 -30.72
C ASN A 305 22.22 -6.29 -30.80
N SER A 306 21.63 -5.77 -29.71
CA SER A 306 20.22 -5.39 -29.65
C SER A 306 20.01 -3.95 -30.09
N SER A 307 18.93 -3.69 -30.84
CA SER A 307 18.47 -2.34 -31.21
C SER A 307 17.38 -1.82 -30.27
N SER A 308 16.59 -2.74 -29.68
CA SER A 308 15.51 -2.46 -28.74
C SER A 308 15.61 -3.35 -27.51
N VAL A 309 15.63 -2.75 -26.31
CA VAL A 309 15.73 -3.44 -25.03
C VAL A 309 14.61 -2.97 -24.09
N ILE A 310 13.89 -3.92 -23.50
CA ILE A 310 12.93 -3.62 -22.43
C ILE A 310 13.41 -4.23 -21.11
N ILE A 311 13.39 -3.45 -20.04
CA ILE A 311 13.73 -3.91 -18.69
C ILE A 311 12.44 -4.02 -17.88
N THR A 312 12.16 -5.20 -17.33
CA THR A 312 10.99 -5.46 -16.48
C THR A 312 11.44 -5.72 -15.04
N PRO A 313 11.46 -4.67 -14.19
CA PRO A 313 11.92 -4.79 -12.82
C PRO A 313 10.87 -5.43 -11.91
N GLY A 314 11.34 -6.20 -10.94
CA GLY A 314 10.52 -6.74 -9.86
C GLY A 314 11.13 -6.50 -8.48
N TYR A 315 10.47 -7.03 -7.45
CA TYR A 315 10.90 -6.82 -6.06
C TYR A 315 12.32 -7.34 -5.78
N GLY A 316 12.79 -8.36 -6.51
CA GLY A 316 14.16 -8.85 -6.38
C GLY A 316 15.23 -7.81 -6.73
N MET A 317 14.94 -6.88 -7.67
CA MET A 317 15.82 -5.76 -7.99
C MET A 317 15.97 -4.80 -6.81
N ALA A 318 14.85 -4.50 -6.14
CA ALA A 318 14.81 -3.61 -4.98
C ALA A 318 15.58 -4.19 -3.78
N VAL A 319 15.37 -5.48 -3.49
CA VAL A 319 16.06 -6.17 -2.38
C VAL A 319 17.58 -6.20 -2.60
N ALA A 320 18.03 -6.39 -3.84
CA ALA A 320 19.45 -6.40 -4.18
C ALA A 320 20.06 -4.99 -4.30
N GLN A 321 19.25 -3.92 -4.24
CA GLN A 321 19.70 -2.55 -4.51
C GLN A 321 20.35 -2.40 -5.90
N ALA A 322 19.76 -3.06 -6.91
CA ALA A 322 20.29 -3.15 -8.27
C ALA A 322 19.82 -2.00 -9.19
N GLN A 323 18.96 -1.10 -8.72
CA GLN A 323 18.43 0.02 -9.53
C GLN A 323 19.53 0.97 -10.04
N TYR A 324 20.59 1.18 -9.26
CA TYR A 324 21.72 2.04 -9.62
C TYR A 324 22.54 1.48 -10.82
N PRO A 325 23.04 0.23 -10.78
CA PRO A 325 23.75 -0.31 -11.94
C PRO A 325 22.82 -0.53 -13.16
N VAL A 326 21.51 -0.73 -12.95
CA VAL A 326 20.52 -0.76 -14.05
C VAL A 326 20.42 0.60 -14.75
N HIS A 327 20.46 1.71 -14.01
CA HIS A 327 20.55 3.04 -14.59
C HIS A 327 21.82 3.20 -15.44
N ASP A 328 22.97 2.74 -14.95
CA ASP A 328 24.25 2.85 -15.66
C ASP A 328 24.26 2.03 -16.96
N ILE A 329 23.71 0.81 -16.95
CA ILE A 329 23.51 0.01 -18.18
C ILE A 329 22.61 0.76 -19.17
N THR A 330 21.48 1.29 -18.68
CA THR A 330 20.53 2.04 -19.50
C THR A 330 21.22 3.23 -20.18
N ALA A 331 22.00 4.01 -19.43
CA ALA A 331 22.73 5.15 -19.94
C ALA A 331 23.77 4.74 -21.01
N LYS A 332 24.55 3.68 -20.77
CA LYS A 332 25.54 3.16 -21.73
C LYS A 332 24.88 2.68 -23.03
N LEU A 333 23.79 1.94 -22.94
CA LEU A 333 23.08 1.42 -24.12
C LEU A 333 22.43 2.54 -24.93
N ARG A 334 21.78 3.51 -24.26
CA ARG A 334 21.21 4.69 -24.95
C ARG A 334 22.29 5.54 -25.62
N ALA A 335 23.47 5.67 -25.02
CA ALA A 335 24.61 6.36 -25.65
C ALA A 335 25.10 5.67 -26.94
N ARG A 336 24.80 4.37 -27.12
CA ARG A 336 25.07 3.61 -28.35
C ARG A 336 23.91 3.64 -29.35
N GLY A 337 22.82 4.36 -29.04
CA GLY A 337 21.63 4.44 -29.90
C GLY A 337 20.63 3.30 -29.72
N VAL A 338 20.79 2.44 -28.70
CA VAL A 338 19.82 1.39 -28.38
C VAL A 338 18.58 2.02 -27.73
N ASN A 339 17.39 1.63 -28.18
CA ASN A 339 16.13 2.06 -27.57
C ASN A 339 15.86 1.26 -26.29
N VAL A 340 16.16 1.85 -25.13
CA VAL A 340 15.96 1.21 -23.82
C VAL A 340 14.75 1.79 -23.11
N ARG A 341 13.80 0.92 -22.74
CA ARG A 341 12.55 1.28 -22.05
C ARG A 341 12.31 0.37 -20.84
N PHE A 342 11.52 0.82 -19.88
CA PHE A 342 11.13 0.05 -18.71
C PHE A 342 9.64 -0.26 -18.78
N GLY A 343 9.30 -1.54 -18.55
CA GLY A 343 7.91 -1.99 -18.44
C GLY A 343 7.55 -2.26 -16.99
N ILE A 344 6.65 -1.45 -16.42
CA ILE A 344 6.26 -1.54 -15.01
C ILE A 344 4.92 -2.25 -14.90
N HIS A 345 4.91 -3.35 -14.14
CA HIS A 345 3.66 -3.99 -13.76
C HIS A 345 3.02 -3.21 -12.58
N PRO A 346 1.69 -2.96 -12.57
CA PRO A 346 1.05 -2.14 -11.54
C PRO A 346 1.24 -2.61 -10.09
N VAL A 347 1.47 -3.92 -9.91
CA VAL A 347 1.72 -4.55 -8.61
C VAL A 347 3.16 -5.05 -8.42
N ALA A 348 4.11 -4.57 -9.23
CA ALA A 348 5.52 -4.87 -9.01
C ALA A 348 6.02 -4.21 -7.71
N GLY A 349 6.55 -5.02 -6.80
CA GLY A 349 7.10 -4.56 -5.51
C GLY A 349 6.20 -4.88 -4.32
N ARG A 350 6.25 -4.03 -3.29
CA ARG A 350 5.49 -4.17 -2.03
C ARG A 350 4.50 -3.04 -1.75
N LEU A 351 4.36 -2.07 -2.65
CA LEU A 351 3.43 -0.94 -2.55
C LEU A 351 3.17 -0.40 -3.97
N PRO A 352 2.00 0.22 -4.26
CA PRO A 352 1.74 0.80 -5.57
C PRO A 352 2.80 1.82 -6.00
N GLY A 353 3.32 1.69 -7.22
CA GLY A 353 4.35 2.59 -7.73
C GLY A 353 5.74 2.41 -7.09
N HIS A 354 5.98 1.34 -6.32
CA HIS A 354 7.27 1.09 -5.66
C HIS A 354 8.42 1.11 -6.68
N MET A 355 8.27 0.45 -7.84
CA MET A 355 9.32 0.44 -8.86
C MET A 355 9.57 1.82 -9.46
N ASN A 356 8.53 2.60 -9.75
CA ASN A 356 8.65 3.96 -10.30
C ASN A 356 9.49 4.84 -9.36
N VAL A 357 9.25 4.75 -8.06
CA VAL A 357 9.97 5.52 -7.04
C VAL A 357 11.46 5.12 -6.97
N LEU A 358 11.77 3.81 -6.99
CA LEU A 358 13.17 3.34 -6.96
C LEU A 358 13.93 3.70 -8.24
N LEU A 359 13.29 3.63 -9.39
CA LEU A 359 13.88 4.04 -10.66
C LEU A 359 14.13 5.56 -10.68
N ALA A 360 13.22 6.35 -10.12
CA ALA A 360 13.40 7.78 -9.97
C ALA A 360 14.55 8.13 -9.00
N GLU A 361 14.69 7.38 -7.90
CA GLU A 361 15.84 7.51 -6.98
C GLU A 361 17.17 7.23 -7.70
N ALA A 362 17.19 6.19 -8.54
CA ALA A 362 18.32 5.88 -9.43
C ALA A 362 18.47 6.86 -10.61
N LYS A 363 17.64 7.90 -10.69
CA LYS A 363 17.65 8.94 -11.74
C LYS A 363 17.37 8.40 -13.16
N VAL A 364 16.60 7.32 -13.27
CA VAL A 364 16.06 6.88 -14.55
C VAL A 364 15.06 7.92 -15.06
N PRO A 365 15.20 8.43 -16.30
CA PRO A 365 14.25 9.37 -16.88
C PRO A 365 12.84 8.79 -16.98
N TYR A 366 11.82 9.58 -16.60
CA TYR A 366 10.42 9.11 -16.58
C TYR A 366 9.84 8.82 -17.98
N ASP A 367 10.36 9.47 -19.02
CA ASP A 367 9.93 9.31 -20.42
C ASP A 367 10.15 7.88 -20.96
N ILE A 368 11.06 7.12 -20.34
CA ILE A 368 11.35 5.74 -20.72
C ILE A 368 10.75 4.72 -19.73
N VAL A 369 9.98 5.17 -18.75
CA VAL A 369 9.29 4.31 -17.78
C VAL A 369 7.82 4.25 -18.15
N LEU A 370 7.39 3.12 -18.70
CA LEU A 370 6.06 2.91 -19.23
C LEU A 370 5.27 1.94 -18.36
N GLU A 371 3.98 2.19 -18.24
CA GLU A 371 3.07 1.27 -17.57
C GLU A 371 2.77 0.06 -18.47
N MET A 372 2.34 -1.05 -17.87
CA MET A 372 2.09 -2.31 -18.58
C MET A 372 1.18 -2.17 -19.80
N ASP A 373 0.10 -1.38 -19.69
CA ASP A 373 -0.86 -1.17 -20.77
C ASP A 373 -0.27 -0.38 -21.96
N GLU A 374 0.78 0.41 -21.71
CA GLU A 374 1.45 1.23 -22.72
C GLU A 374 2.53 0.46 -23.47
N ILE A 375 3.15 -0.55 -22.84
CA ILE A 375 4.33 -1.25 -23.37
C ILE A 375 4.05 -2.67 -23.87
N ASN A 376 2.91 -3.28 -23.51
CA ASN A 376 2.67 -4.70 -23.79
C ASN A 376 2.66 -5.05 -25.30
N GLU A 377 2.15 -4.15 -26.15
CA GLU A 377 2.13 -4.36 -27.61
C GLU A 377 3.54 -4.38 -28.23
N ASP A 378 4.50 -3.73 -27.57
CA ASP A 378 5.85 -3.54 -28.08
C ASP A 378 6.78 -4.74 -27.84
N PHE A 379 6.41 -5.70 -26.98
CA PHE A 379 7.25 -6.87 -26.70
C PHE A 379 7.53 -7.68 -27.98
N SER A 380 6.57 -7.76 -28.89
CA SER A 380 6.70 -8.49 -30.17
C SER A 380 7.79 -7.94 -31.11
N THR A 381 8.13 -6.65 -30.97
CA THR A 381 9.15 -5.96 -31.78
C THR A 381 10.43 -5.69 -31.00
N THR A 382 10.58 -6.27 -29.81
CA THR A 382 11.73 -6.06 -28.93
C THR A 382 12.74 -7.19 -29.06
N ASP A 383 14.03 -6.84 -29.18
CA ASP A 383 15.11 -7.80 -29.40
C ASP A 383 15.46 -8.53 -28.10
N THR A 384 15.61 -7.80 -26.99
CA THR A 384 16.01 -8.38 -25.70
C THR A 384 15.19 -7.81 -24.54
N VAL A 385 14.67 -8.68 -23.68
CA VAL A 385 14.00 -8.30 -22.43
C VAL A 385 14.83 -8.76 -21.23
N LEU A 386 15.11 -7.84 -20.31
CA LEU A 386 15.77 -8.14 -19.03
C LEU A 386 14.72 -8.18 -17.92
N VAL A 387 14.41 -9.38 -17.42
CA VAL A 387 13.49 -9.61 -16.30
C VAL A 387 14.29 -9.63 -15.00
N ILE A 388 14.29 -8.52 -14.26
CA ILE A 388 15.17 -8.36 -13.10
C ILE A 388 14.40 -8.55 -11.81
N GLY A 389 14.46 -9.75 -11.23
CA GLY A 389 13.84 -10.04 -9.94
C GLY A 389 12.31 -10.00 -9.94
N ALA A 390 11.69 -10.16 -11.10
CA ALA A 390 10.25 -10.40 -11.28
C ALA A 390 9.97 -11.89 -11.47
N ASN A 391 8.80 -12.35 -11.04
CA ASN A 391 8.37 -13.74 -11.25
C ASN A 391 6.90 -13.79 -11.66
N ASP A 392 5.99 -13.48 -10.74
CA ASP A 392 4.55 -13.66 -10.97
C ASP A 392 4.02 -12.67 -12.04
N THR A 393 4.56 -11.46 -12.11
CA THR A 393 4.17 -10.39 -13.05
C THR A 393 4.57 -10.64 -14.50
N VAL A 394 5.35 -11.69 -14.75
CA VAL A 394 5.81 -12.11 -16.09
C VAL A 394 5.46 -13.58 -16.36
N ASN A 395 4.55 -14.17 -15.57
CA ASN A 395 4.25 -15.59 -15.61
C ASN A 395 3.16 -15.91 -16.67
N PRO A 396 3.48 -16.66 -17.75
CA PRO A 396 2.53 -17.02 -18.81
C PRO A 396 1.36 -17.86 -18.32
N ALA A 397 1.51 -18.59 -17.20
CA ALA A 397 0.44 -19.40 -16.62
C ALA A 397 -0.80 -18.58 -16.26
N ALA A 398 -0.66 -17.26 -16.08
CA ALA A 398 -1.80 -16.37 -15.88
C ALA A 398 -2.75 -16.34 -17.08
N GLN A 399 -2.26 -16.56 -18.31
CA GLN A 399 -3.07 -16.60 -19.53
C GLN A 399 -3.27 -18.02 -20.05
N GLU A 400 -2.27 -18.88 -19.91
CA GLU A 400 -2.22 -20.22 -20.52
C GLU A 400 -2.88 -21.32 -19.66
N ASP A 401 -2.90 -21.18 -18.33
CA ASP A 401 -3.42 -22.21 -17.41
C ASP A 401 -4.60 -21.70 -16.56
N PRO A 402 -5.85 -22.09 -16.90
CA PRO A 402 -7.04 -21.74 -16.11
C PRO A 402 -7.04 -22.26 -14.67
N ARG A 403 -6.19 -23.25 -14.34
CA ARG A 403 -6.08 -23.81 -12.98
C ARG A 403 -5.04 -23.10 -12.12
N SER A 404 -4.28 -22.17 -12.71
CA SER A 404 -3.26 -21.43 -11.99
C SER A 404 -3.88 -20.52 -10.93
N PRO A 405 -3.30 -20.41 -9.72
CA PRO A 405 -3.63 -19.41 -8.71
C PRO A 405 -3.64 -17.95 -9.21
N ILE A 406 -2.95 -17.67 -10.31
CA ILE A 406 -2.85 -16.36 -10.95
C ILE A 406 -3.59 -16.29 -12.30
N ALA A 407 -4.46 -17.27 -12.60
CA ALA A 407 -5.23 -17.29 -13.84
C ALA A 407 -6.06 -16.00 -14.01
N GLY A 408 -5.98 -15.39 -15.20
CA GLY A 408 -6.60 -14.13 -15.58
C GLY A 408 -5.90 -12.86 -15.06
N MET A 409 -4.79 -12.98 -14.32
CA MET A 409 -3.96 -11.82 -13.96
C MET A 409 -3.35 -11.21 -15.22
N PRO A 410 -3.54 -9.90 -15.49
CA PRO A 410 -2.75 -9.21 -16.50
C PRO A 410 -1.27 -9.37 -16.17
N VAL A 411 -0.43 -9.61 -17.16
CA VAL A 411 1.02 -9.79 -16.98
C VAL A 411 1.77 -9.08 -18.11
N LEU A 412 3.05 -8.80 -17.87
CA LEU A 412 3.94 -8.34 -18.93
C LEU A 412 4.28 -9.53 -19.83
N GLU A 413 3.90 -9.45 -21.09
CA GLU A 413 4.00 -10.55 -22.07
C GLU A 413 5.41 -10.70 -22.64
N VAL A 414 6.40 -10.76 -21.74
CA VAL A 414 7.84 -10.75 -22.07
C VAL A 414 8.25 -11.89 -22.99
N TRP A 415 7.53 -13.01 -22.97
CA TRP A 415 7.78 -14.17 -23.82
C TRP A 415 7.54 -13.90 -25.31
N LYS A 416 6.89 -12.78 -25.68
CA LYS A 416 6.71 -12.36 -27.07
C LYS A 416 7.97 -11.73 -27.68
N ALA A 417 8.97 -11.39 -26.87
CA ALA A 417 10.23 -10.83 -27.36
C ALA A 417 11.14 -11.90 -27.98
N GLN A 418 12.14 -11.45 -28.76
CA GLN A 418 13.07 -12.37 -29.41
C GLN A 418 13.95 -13.11 -28.40
N ASN A 419 14.45 -12.41 -27.37
CA ASN A 419 15.26 -12.98 -26.29
C ASN A 419 14.79 -12.47 -24.93
N VAL A 420 14.74 -13.35 -23.93
CA VAL A 420 14.39 -13.01 -22.55
C VAL A 420 15.50 -13.50 -21.62
N VAL A 421 16.02 -12.61 -20.78
CA VAL A 421 17.03 -12.95 -19.76
C VAL A 421 16.42 -12.71 -18.39
N VAL A 422 16.34 -13.77 -17.58
CA VAL A 422 15.73 -13.74 -16.25
C VAL A 422 16.82 -13.77 -15.17
N PHE A 423 16.82 -12.76 -14.30
CA PHE A 423 17.77 -12.63 -13.20
C PHE A 423 17.16 -13.17 -11.91
N LYS A 424 17.77 -14.21 -11.33
CA LYS A 424 17.25 -14.85 -10.11
C LYS A 424 18.34 -15.55 -9.32
N ARG A 425 18.16 -15.70 -8.00
CA ARG A 425 19.10 -16.44 -7.14
C ARG A 425 18.98 -17.96 -7.23
N SER A 426 17.77 -18.47 -7.49
CA SER A 426 17.46 -19.90 -7.57
C SER A 426 16.11 -20.12 -8.26
N MET A 427 15.75 -21.38 -8.53
CA MET A 427 14.45 -21.76 -9.11
C MET A 427 13.27 -21.73 -8.10
N ASN A 428 13.44 -21.12 -6.94
CA ASN A 428 12.38 -21.00 -5.92
C ASN A 428 11.17 -20.23 -6.45
N THR A 429 9.98 -20.59 -6.01
CA THR A 429 8.74 -19.95 -6.46
C THR A 429 8.63 -18.48 -6.02
N GLY A 430 7.75 -17.75 -6.71
CA GLY A 430 7.48 -16.34 -6.45
C GLY A 430 6.59 -16.15 -5.23
N TYR A 431 5.88 -15.02 -5.19
CA TYR A 431 4.96 -14.74 -4.10
C TYR A 431 3.77 -15.71 -4.13
N ALA A 432 3.23 -15.94 -5.33
CA ALA A 432 2.09 -16.82 -5.55
C ALA A 432 2.39 -18.32 -5.29
N GLY A 433 3.64 -18.69 -5.02
CA GLY A 433 4.01 -20.07 -4.73
C GLY A 433 3.95 -21.02 -5.92
N VAL A 434 3.77 -20.51 -7.14
CA VAL A 434 3.72 -21.28 -8.38
C VAL A 434 5.05 -21.25 -9.13
N GLN A 435 5.34 -22.33 -9.86
CA GLN A 435 6.42 -22.33 -10.84
C GLN A 435 6.04 -21.49 -12.07
N ASN A 436 7.04 -21.01 -12.80
CA ASN A 436 6.84 -20.10 -13.93
C ASN A 436 7.26 -20.76 -15.25
N PRO A 437 6.32 -21.09 -16.15
CA PRO A 437 6.62 -21.69 -17.46
C PRO A 437 7.56 -20.85 -18.33
N LEU A 438 7.67 -19.53 -18.09
CA LEU A 438 8.59 -18.65 -18.80
C LEU A 438 10.02 -19.19 -18.78
N PHE A 439 10.46 -19.73 -17.64
CA PHE A 439 11.86 -20.15 -17.44
C PHE A 439 12.27 -21.33 -18.33
N PHE A 440 11.29 -21.98 -18.96
CA PHE A 440 11.47 -23.17 -19.80
C PHE A 440 11.16 -22.90 -21.27
N LYS A 441 10.81 -21.66 -21.65
CA LYS A 441 10.58 -21.30 -23.06
C LYS A 441 11.92 -21.17 -23.80
N ASP A 442 11.94 -21.55 -25.08
CA ASP A 442 13.17 -21.60 -25.90
C ASP A 442 13.91 -20.26 -26.03
N ASN A 443 13.18 -19.15 -26.02
CA ASN A 443 13.74 -17.80 -26.10
C ASN A 443 14.18 -17.23 -24.74
N THR A 444 14.09 -18.03 -23.66
CA THR A 444 14.40 -17.59 -22.30
C THR A 444 15.71 -18.20 -21.80
N GLN A 445 16.53 -17.37 -21.17
CA GLN A 445 17.79 -17.73 -20.55
C GLN A 445 17.82 -17.26 -19.10
N MET A 446 18.37 -18.09 -18.21
CA MET A 446 18.45 -17.83 -16.78
C MET A 446 19.85 -17.32 -16.45
N LEU A 447 19.94 -16.15 -15.82
CA LEU A 447 21.17 -15.63 -15.25
C LEU A 447 21.09 -15.75 -13.72
N PHE A 448 21.75 -16.77 -13.18
CA PHE A 448 21.75 -17.00 -11.75
C PHE A 448 22.72 -16.09 -11.01
N GLY A 449 22.29 -15.59 -9.85
CA GLY A 449 23.12 -14.78 -8.97
C GLY A 449 22.34 -13.72 -8.20
N ASP A 450 23.08 -12.93 -7.42
CA ASP A 450 22.55 -11.69 -6.87
C ASP A 450 22.36 -10.66 -7.99
N ALA A 451 21.18 -10.04 -8.05
CA ALA A 451 20.83 -9.16 -9.18
C ALA A 451 21.80 -7.97 -9.32
N LYS A 452 22.29 -7.41 -8.22
CA LYS A 452 23.22 -6.28 -8.28
C LYS A 452 24.57 -6.73 -8.83
N GLN A 453 25.10 -7.85 -8.34
CA GLN A 453 26.36 -8.40 -8.83
C GLN A 453 26.30 -8.77 -10.32
N SER A 454 25.21 -9.42 -10.75
CA SER A 454 25.02 -9.81 -12.15
C SER A 454 24.93 -8.58 -13.07
N VAL A 455 24.17 -7.55 -12.69
CA VAL A 455 24.06 -6.31 -13.46
C VAL A 455 25.40 -5.56 -13.49
N GLU A 456 26.13 -5.48 -12.37
CA GLU A 456 27.47 -4.88 -12.35
C GLU A 456 28.48 -5.64 -13.25
N ALA A 457 28.39 -6.97 -13.31
CA ALA A 457 29.23 -7.78 -14.18
C ALA A 457 28.93 -7.50 -15.67
N ILE A 458 27.64 -7.44 -16.05
CA ILE A 458 27.22 -7.05 -17.40
C ILE A 458 27.74 -5.63 -17.72
N LEU A 459 27.61 -4.70 -16.77
CA LEU A 459 28.07 -3.32 -16.95
C LEU A 459 29.59 -3.23 -17.21
N ARG A 460 30.40 -4.13 -16.63
CA ARG A 460 31.85 -4.20 -16.89
C ARG A 460 32.17 -4.77 -18.28
N ALA A 461 31.33 -5.68 -18.78
CA ALA A 461 31.49 -6.31 -20.09
C ALA A 461 30.90 -5.49 -21.26
N LEU A 462 30.02 -4.52 -20.95
CA LEU A 462 29.45 -3.53 -21.88
C LEU A 462 30.39 -2.36 -22.15
#